data_AF-A0A562WC99-F1
#
_entry.id   AF-A0A562WC99-F1
#
_cell.length_a   1.000
_cell.length_b   1.000
_cell.length_c   1.000
_cell.angle_alpha   90.00
_cell.angle_beta   90.00
_cell.angle_gamma   90.00
#
_symmetry.space_group_name_H-M   'P 1'
#
loop_
_entity.id
_entity.type
_entity.pdbx_description
1 polymer ?
#
loop_
_entity_poly.entity_id
_entity_poly.type
_entity_poly.pdbx_seq_one_letter_code
_entity_poly.pdbx_strand_id
1 'polypeptide(L)'
;MPAGRWQVVTVGRPADEVLPGGRLPEPLARLGDGVQVRVRPAPGDQGTELAVRAPDGRFAGLAAHLVGDDPDQVLRAALREVRQLAETGEPLRPDRPRVERFPGRGSRWSGGRAMPG
;
A
#
# COMPACT_ATOMS: atom_id res chain seq x y z
N MET A 1 -16.20 -1.50 -22.88
CA MET A 1 -14.86 -0.88 -22.94
C MET A 1 -13.84 -1.94 -22.55
N PRO A 2 -12.73 -2.13 -23.28
CA PRO A 2 -11.69 -3.06 -22.84
C PRO A 2 -11.15 -2.58 -21.49
N ALA A 3 -11.04 -3.49 -20.52
CA ALA A 3 -10.45 -3.16 -19.23
C ALA A 3 -9.03 -2.62 -19.44
N GLY A 4 -8.68 -1.50 -18.81
CA GLY A 4 -7.34 -0.91 -18.95
C GLY A 4 -6.23 -1.92 -18.68
N ARG A 5 -5.12 -1.80 -19.42
CA ARG A 5 -3.99 -2.73 -19.32
C ARG A 5 -3.26 -2.55 -17.99
N TRP A 6 -2.68 -3.62 -17.47
CA TRP A 6 -1.80 -3.54 -16.30
C TRP A 6 -0.50 -2.85 -16.67
N GLN A 7 -0.16 -1.76 -15.97
CA GLN A 7 1.19 -1.20 -15.92
C GLN A 7 1.91 -1.84 -14.74
N VAL A 8 3.16 -2.27 -14.93
CA VAL A 8 3.95 -2.94 -13.90
C VAL A 8 5.31 -2.26 -13.76
N VAL A 9 5.77 -2.10 -12.54
CA VAL A 9 7.14 -1.70 -12.22
C VAL A 9 7.72 -2.61 -11.15
N THR A 10 9.00 -2.92 -11.27
CA THR A 10 9.77 -3.58 -10.22
C THR A 10 10.48 -2.52 -9.38
N VAL A 11 10.33 -2.61 -8.07
CA VAL A 11 11.01 -1.77 -7.09
C VAL A 11 12.01 -2.65 -6.35
N GLY A 12 13.27 -2.21 -6.28
CA GLY A 12 14.35 -2.94 -5.61
C GLY A 12 14.27 -2.98 -4.08
N ARG A 13 13.07 -2.89 -3.51
CA ARG A 13 12.78 -2.84 -2.07
C ARG A 13 11.75 -3.91 -1.69
N PRO A 14 11.74 -4.37 -0.43
CA PRO A 14 10.77 -5.37 0.03
C PRO A 14 9.36 -4.76 0.14
N ALA A 15 8.35 -5.63 0.16
CA ALA A 15 6.95 -5.20 0.01
C ALA A 15 6.45 -4.32 1.17
N ASP A 16 7.03 -4.47 2.36
CA ASP A 16 6.76 -3.65 3.54
C ASP A 16 7.34 -2.23 3.42
N GLU A 17 8.41 -2.03 2.65
CA GLU A 17 8.92 -0.69 2.32
C GLU A 17 8.13 -0.04 1.19
N VAL A 18 7.67 -0.85 0.21
CA VAL A 18 6.87 -0.35 -0.92
C VAL A 18 5.43 -0.04 -0.51
N LEU A 19 4.83 -0.83 0.39
CA LEU A 19 3.52 -0.57 0.98
C LEU A 19 3.57 -0.68 2.51
N PRO A 20 4.00 0.40 3.18
CA PRO A 20 4.20 0.34 4.60
C PRO A 20 2.87 0.32 5.34
N GLY A 21 2.61 -0.82 6.00
CA GLY A 21 1.35 -1.11 6.67
C GLY A 21 0.19 -1.46 5.72
N GLY A 22 0.49 -1.89 4.49
CA GLY A 22 -0.52 -2.28 3.49
C GLY A 22 -1.27 -1.09 2.87
N ARG A 23 -0.80 0.15 3.11
CA ARG A 23 -1.37 1.35 2.52
C ARG A 23 -0.68 1.69 1.21
N LEU A 24 -1.47 2.22 0.29
CA LEU A 24 -0.95 2.68 -1.00
C LEU A 24 -0.02 3.88 -0.81
N PRO A 25 1.11 3.91 -1.52
CA PRO A 25 1.97 5.08 -1.64
C PRO A 25 1.17 6.31 -2.06
N GLU A 26 1.55 7.48 -1.57
CA GLU A 26 0.86 8.74 -1.84
C GLU A 26 0.66 9.02 -3.35
N PRO A 27 1.63 8.75 -4.26
CA PRO A 27 1.40 8.90 -5.70
C PRO A 27 0.30 8.01 -6.28
N LEU A 28 0.11 6.80 -5.73
CA LEU A 28 -0.98 5.91 -6.12
C LEU A 28 -2.29 6.24 -5.38
N ALA A 29 -2.21 6.68 -4.13
CA ALA A 29 -3.37 7.10 -3.36
C ALA A 29 -4.08 8.32 -3.99
N ARG A 30 -3.33 9.23 -4.63
CA ARG A 30 -3.88 10.37 -5.39
C ARG A 30 -4.78 9.95 -6.56
N LEU A 31 -4.58 8.75 -7.11
CA LEU A 31 -5.41 8.22 -8.22
C LEU A 31 -6.81 7.78 -7.75
N GLY A 32 -6.96 7.58 -6.43
CA GLY A 32 -8.19 7.17 -5.76
C GLY A 32 -8.63 5.73 -6.09
N ASP A 33 -9.84 5.37 -5.67
CA ASP A 33 -10.35 4.00 -5.75
C ASP A 33 -10.73 3.55 -7.17
N GLY A 34 -10.59 4.41 -8.17
CA GLY A 34 -10.82 4.10 -9.58
C GLY A 34 -9.74 3.20 -10.20
N VAL A 35 -8.64 2.95 -9.49
CA VAL A 35 -7.55 2.08 -9.95
C VAL A 35 -7.48 0.79 -9.15
N GLN A 36 -7.11 -0.29 -9.82
CA GLN A 36 -6.77 -1.55 -9.17
C GLN A 36 -5.26 -1.66 -9.04
N VAL A 37 -4.78 -1.88 -7.83
CA VAL A 37 -3.36 -2.08 -7.53
C VAL A 37 -3.14 -3.53 -7.09
N ARG A 38 -2.06 -4.14 -7.58
CA ARG A 38 -1.58 -5.46 -7.17
C ARG A 38 -0.12 -5.36 -6.77
N VAL A 39 0.22 -6.04 -5.69
CA VAL A 39 1.56 -6.08 -5.12
C VAL A 39 1.96 -7.54 -5.01
N ARG A 40 3.13 -7.88 -5.52
CA ARG A 40 3.69 -9.23 -5.38
C ARG A 40 5.21 -9.18 -5.26
N PRO A 41 5.84 -10.20 -4.66
CA PRO A 41 7.29 -10.34 -4.71
C PRO A 41 7.77 -10.35 -6.17
N ALA A 42 8.87 -9.65 -6.45
CA ALA A 42 9.48 -9.67 -7.76
C ALA A 42 10.13 -11.04 -8.02
N PRO A 43 10.07 -11.56 -9.25
CA PRO A 43 10.77 -12.78 -9.62
C PRO A 43 12.28 -12.60 -9.42
N GLY A 44 12.94 -13.64 -8.95
CA GLY A 44 14.39 -13.62 -8.71
C GLY A 44 14.83 -12.80 -7.50
N ASP A 45 13.94 -12.58 -6.52
CA ASP A 45 14.22 -11.85 -5.27
C ASP A 45 14.70 -10.39 -5.51
N GLN A 46 14.25 -9.80 -6.61
CA GLN A 46 14.63 -8.44 -7.03
C GLN A 46 13.80 -7.35 -6.33
N GLY A 47 13.19 -7.65 -5.17
CA GLY A 47 12.31 -6.77 -4.43
C GLY A 47 10.82 -7.03 -4.71
N THR A 48 10.08 -6.00 -5.11
CA THR A 48 8.61 -6.01 -5.19
C THR A 48 8.12 -5.55 -6.55
N GLU A 49 7.21 -6.30 -7.16
CA GLU A 49 6.47 -5.88 -8.34
C GLU A 49 5.15 -5.19 -7.94
N LEU A 50 5.00 -3.97 -8.43
CA LEU A 50 3.82 -3.15 -8.25
C LEU A 50 3.11 -2.99 -9.59
N ALA A 51 1.87 -3.46 -9.66
CA ALA A 51 1.05 -3.39 -10.86
C ALA A 51 -0.19 -2.54 -10.62
N VAL A 52 -0.53 -1.65 -11.56
CA VAL A 52 -1.73 -0.82 -11.50
C VAL A 52 -2.48 -0.85 -12.83
N ARG A 53 -3.82 -0.83 -12.77
CA ARG A 53 -4.67 -0.61 -13.95
C ARG A 53 -5.86 0.28 -13.61
N ALA A 54 -6.34 1.03 -14.60
CA ALA A 54 -7.62 1.73 -14.55
C ALA A 54 -8.65 0.93 -15.39
N PRO A 55 -9.51 0.09 -14.80
CA PRO A 55 -10.43 -0.77 -15.55
C PRO A 55 -11.36 0.01 -16.48
N ASP A 56 -11.86 1.17 -16.03
CA ASP A 56 -12.77 2.02 -16.81
C ASP A 56 -12.05 3.15 -17.56
N GLY A 57 -10.71 3.20 -17.51
CA GLY A 57 -9.92 4.33 -18.00
C GLY A 57 -10.20 5.64 -17.26
N ARG A 58 -10.92 5.57 -16.15
CA ARG A 58 -11.32 6.71 -15.32
C ARG A 58 -10.56 6.67 -14.02
N PHE A 59 -10.21 7.84 -13.52
CA PHE A 59 -9.58 8.04 -12.22
C PHE A 59 -10.54 8.79 -11.32
N ALA A 60 -10.36 8.66 -10.01
CA ALA A 60 -11.15 9.41 -9.03
C ALA A 60 -10.39 10.66 -8.56
N GLY A 61 -11.12 11.64 -8.04
CA GLY A 61 -10.52 12.83 -7.41
C GLY A 61 -9.73 13.72 -8.38
N LEU A 62 -8.64 14.34 -7.89
CA LEU A 62 -7.78 15.26 -8.64
C LEU A 62 -7.22 14.63 -9.93
N ALA A 63 -6.98 13.32 -9.93
CA ALA A 63 -6.51 12.59 -11.10
C ALA A 63 -7.52 12.58 -12.24
N ALA A 64 -8.83 12.72 -11.98
CA ALA A 64 -9.87 12.81 -13.00
C ALA A 64 -9.68 14.01 -13.96
N HIS A 65 -9.00 15.07 -13.52
CA HIS A 65 -8.66 16.22 -14.34
C HIS A 65 -7.38 16.03 -15.17
N LEU A 66 -6.54 15.04 -14.81
CA LEU A 66 -5.28 14.72 -15.51
C LEU A 66 -5.48 13.69 -16.64
N VAL A 67 -6.64 13.04 -16.71
CA VAL A 67 -6.98 11.92 -17.61
C VAL A 67 -7.06 12.33 -19.09
N GLY A 68 -7.04 13.63 -19.38
CA GLY A 68 -7.43 14.23 -20.66
C GLY A 68 -6.92 13.54 -21.92
N ASP A 69 -5.71 12.95 -21.92
CA ASP A 69 -5.12 12.41 -23.16
C ASP A 69 -4.52 10.98 -23.10
N ASP A 70 -4.00 10.47 -21.97
CA ASP A 70 -3.49 9.08 -21.89
C ASP A 70 -3.52 8.54 -20.44
N PRO A 71 -4.53 7.74 -20.05
CA PRO A 71 -4.61 7.17 -18.71
C PRO A 71 -3.40 6.31 -18.37
N ASP A 72 -2.82 5.62 -19.34
CA ASP A 72 -1.68 4.75 -19.07
C ASP A 72 -0.38 5.53 -18.86
N GLN A 73 -0.26 6.72 -19.45
CA GLN A 73 0.85 7.62 -19.17
C GLN A 73 0.82 8.08 -17.71
N VAL A 74 -0.36 8.45 -17.20
CA VAL A 74 -0.57 8.81 -15.78
C VAL A 74 -0.20 7.64 -14.86
N LEU A 75 -0.67 6.43 -15.17
CA LEU A 75 -0.33 5.23 -14.41
C LEU A 75 1.17 4.94 -14.38
N ARG A 76 1.86 5.06 -15.53
CA ARG A 76 3.31 4.85 -15.62
C ARG A 76 4.10 5.92 -14.87
N ALA A 77 3.65 7.17 -14.91
CA ALA A 77 4.25 8.26 -14.15
C ALA A 77 4.15 8.01 -12.64
N ALA A 78 2.96 7.67 -12.15
CA ALA A 78 2.74 7.35 -10.74
C ALA A 78 3.59 6.16 -10.27
N LEU A 79 3.66 5.08 -11.05
CA LEU A 79 4.53 3.93 -10.73
C LEU A 79 6.02 4.31 -10.67
N ARG A 80 6.49 5.17 -11.59
CA ARG A 80 7.87 5.66 -11.58
C ARG A 80 8.16 6.51 -10.35
N GLU A 81 7.24 7.39 -9.96
CA GLU A 81 7.36 8.21 -8.75
C GLU A 81 7.42 7.33 -7.49
N VAL A 82 6.55 6.31 -7.38
CA VAL A 82 6.63 5.34 -6.27
C VAL A 82 7.98 4.63 -6.23
N ARG A 83 8.46 4.14 -7.37
CA ARG A 83 9.76 3.48 -7.45
C ARG A 83 10.88 4.41 -6.98
N GLN A 84 10.90 5.66 -7.46
CA GLN A 84 11.92 6.63 -7.07
C GLN A 84 11.86 6.95 -5.57
N LEU A 85 10.67 7.18 -5.00
CA LEU A 85 10.53 7.44 -3.56
C LEU A 85 11.00 6.26 -2.71
N ALA A 86 10.63 5.04 -3.10
CA ALA A 86 11.07 3.82 -2.41
C ALA A 86 12.59 3.58 -2.56
N GLU A 87 13.18 3.90 -3.71
CA GLU A 87 14.62 3.72 -3.94
C GLU A 87 15.47 4.79 -3.23
N THR A 88 15.00 6.05 -3.22
CA THR A 88 15.74 7.22 -2.69
C THR A 88 15.66 7.32 -1.15
N GLY A 89 14.66 6.69 -0.52
CA GLY A 89 14.54 6.65 0.95
C GLY A 89 14.06 7.98 1.58
N GLU A 90 13.64 8.96 0.78
CA GLU A 90 12.84 10.07 1.29
C GLU A 90 11.43 9.54 1.62
N PRO A 91 10.90 9.84 2.81
CA PRO A 91 9.93 8.95 3.42
C PRO A 91 8.59 9.00 2.69
N LEU A 92 8.22 7.86 2.06
CA LEU A 92 6.89 7.33 2.28
C LEU A 92 6.73 7.24 3.80
N ARG A 93 6.14 8.25 4.45
CA ARG A 93 5.80 8.13 5.87
C ARG A 93 4.58 7.22 5.97
N PRO A 94 4.72 5.96 6.43
CA PRO A 94 3.59 5.30 7.03
C PRO A 94 3.26 6.05 8.31
N ASP A 95 2.14 6.73 8.32
CA ASP A 95 1.52 7.11 9.58
C ASP A 95 1.20 5.83 10.37
N ARG A 96 2.05 5.45 11.32
CA ARG A 96 1.85 4.22 12.11
C ARG A 96 0.58 4.37 12.98
N PRO A 97 -0.36 3.41 12.98
CA PRO A 97 -0.95 3.01 14.24
C PRO A 97 -0.03 1.95 14.85
N ARG A 98 0.78 2.37 15.84
CA ARG A 98 1.34 1.45 16.83
C ARG A 98 0.14 0.84 17.56
N VAL A 99 -0.25 -0.38 17.23
CA VAL A 99 -0.96 -1.25 18.17
C VAL A 99 -0.31 -2.62 18.13
N GLU A 100 0.90 -2.66 18.67
CA GLU A 100 1.38 -3.89 19.26
C GLU A 100 0.79 -3.96 20.66
N ARG A 101 -0.35 -4.66 20.80
CA ARG A 101 -0.83 -5.14 22.09
C ARG A 101 -0.60 -6.65 22.10
N PHE A 102 0.57 -7.05 22.58
CA PHE A 102 0.91 -8.45 22.83
C PHE A 102 -0.15 -9.13 23.72
N PRO A 103 -0.43 -10.43 23.50
CA PRO A 103 -1.24 -11.25 24.39
C PRO A 103 -0.39 -11.69 25.60
N GLY A 104 -0.43 -10.91 26.67
CA GLY A 104 0.26 -11.18 27.93
C GLY A 104 -0.60 -11.98 28.92
N ARG A 105 -0.45 -13.29 28.87
CA ARG A 105 -0.83 -14.31 29.85
C ARG A 105 -0.60 -13.89 31.32
N GLY A 106 -1.62 -14.10 32.16
CA GLY A 106 -1.47 -14.64 33.52
C GLY A 106 -1.24 -13.68 34.70
N SER A 107 -2.30 -13.41 35.46
CA SER A 107 -2.22 -13.24 36.92
C SER A 107 -3.51 -13.79 37.52
N ARG A 108 -3.49 -15.07 37.89
CA ARG A 108 -3.51 -15.52 39.28
C ARG A 108 -4.76 -15.03 40.03
N TRP A 109 -5.83 -15.79 39.84
CA TRP A 109 -6.85 -15.94 40.88
C TRP A 109 -6.17 -16.48 42.14
N SER A 110 -6.11 -15.65 43.17
CA SER A 110 -5.96 -16.11 44.55
C SER A 110 -7.32 -15.96 45.20
N GLY A 111 -7.94 -17.10 45.50
CA GLY A 111 -9.19 -17.17 46.23
C GLY A 111 -9.05 -16.55 47.62
N GLY A 112 -10.09 -15.86 48.03
CA GLY A 112 -10.33 -15.42 49.39
C GLY A 112 -11.76 -15.75 49.76
N ARG A 113 -12.00 -17.01 50.16
CA ARG A 113 -13.20 -17.41 50.90
C ARG A 113 -12.77 -17.60 52.35
N ALA A 114 -13.21 -16.72 53.23
CA ALA A 114 -13.48 -17.01 54.65
C ALA A 114 -14.17 -15.80 55.32
N MET A 115 -15.48 -15.93 55.55
CA MET A 115 -16.10 -15.59 56.84
C MET A 115 -15.62 -16.65 57.86
N PRO A 116 -15.59 -16.45 59.20
CA PRO A 116 -16.65 -15.81 60.00
C PRO A 116 -16.18 -15.02 61.24
N GLY A 117 -17.14 -14.40 61.93
CA GLY A 117 -17.03 -13.78 63.25
C GLY A 117 -18.34 -13.12 63.61
#